data_AF-A0A2S6RZA5-F1
#
_entry.id   AF-A0A2S6RZA5-F1
#
_cell.length_a   1.000
_cell.length_b   1.000
_cell.length_c   1.000
_cell.angle_alpha   90.00
_cell.angle_beta   90.00
_cell.angle_gamma   90.00
#
_symmetry.space_group_name_H-M   'P 1'
#
loop_
_entity.id
_entity.type
_entity.pdbx_description
1 polymer ?
#
loop_
_entity_poly.entity_id
_entity_poly.type
_entity_poly.pdbx_seq_one_letter_code
_entity_poly.pdbx_strand_id
1 'polypeptide(L)'
;MVIRNIIQNFVKLESSSGILLLFSGALALILSNSNFAEVFNYILHLKLFLGTNLPLFYKSIQHWINDGLMVIFFFTIGLEIKREFLEGE
;
A
#
# COMPACT_ATOMS: atom_id res chain seq x y z
N MET A 1 -7.13 -2.52 -26.64
CA MET A 1 -7.70 -3.87 -26.38
C MET A 1 -6.64 -4.85 -25.87
N VAL A 2 -5.44 -4.92 -26.48
CA VAL A 2 -4.35 -5.84 -26.08
C VAL A 2 -3.83 -5.61 -24.65
N ILE A 3 -3.57 -4.36 -24.25
CA ILE A 3 -3.05 -4.04 -22.90
C ILE A 3 -4.00 -4.50 -21.79
N ARG A 4 -5.32 -4.37 -22.01
CA ARG A 4 -6.34 -4.81 -21.06
C ARG A 4 -6.27 -6.31 -20.82
N ASN A 5 -6.10 -7.09 -21.90
CA ASN A 5 -5.99 -8.55 -21.79
C ASN A 5 -4.71 -8.98 -21.07
N ILE A 6 -3.60 -8.27 -21.27
CA ILE A 6 -2.33 -8.55 -20.58
C ILE A 6 -2.48 -8.33 -19.07
N ILE A 7 -3.07 -7.20 -18.65
CA ILE A 7 -3.28 -6.89 -17.23
C ILE A 7 -4.23 -7.93 -16.59
N GLN A 8 -5.31 -8.29 -17.27
CA GLN A 8 -6.26 -9.30 -16.76
C GLN A 8 -5.62 -10.68 -16.60
N ASN A 9 -4.78 -11.09 -17.55
CA ASN A 9 -4.07 -12.36 -17.45
C ASN A 9 -3.01 -12.33 -16.36
N PHE A 10 -2.34 -11.20 -16.16
CA PHE A 10 -1.36 -11.03 -15.10
C PHE A 10 -2.00 -11.11 -13.70
N VAL A 11 -3.11 -10.40 -13.47
CA VAL A 11 -3.82 -10.40 -12.17
C VAL A 11 -4.35 -11.78 -11.80
N LYS A 12 -4.65 -12.64 -12.77
CA LYS A 12 -5.10 -14.02 -12.54
C LYS A 12 -4.00 -14.97 -12.09
N LEU A 13 -2.72 -14.60 -12.23
CA LEU A 13 -1.63 -15.42 -11.73
C LEU A 13 -1.62 -15.37 -10.21
N GLU A 14 -1.56 -16.54 -9.58
CA GLU A 14 -1.50 -16.68 -8.12
C GLU A 14 -0.26 -15.97 -7.52
N SER A 15 0.84 -15.91 -8.29
CA SER A 15 2.09 -15.22 -7.91
C SER A 15 2.12 -13.72 -8.25
N SER A 16 1.07 -13.17 -8.86
CA SER A 16 1.07 -11.77 -9.32
C SER A 16 1.22 -10.76 -8.19
N SER A 17 0.61 -11.04 -7.04
CA SER A 17 0.70 -10.22 -5.82
C SER A 17 2.15 -10.17 -5.30
N GLY A 18 2.82 -11.33 -5.25
CA GLY A 18 4.22 -11.44 -4.84
C GLY A 18 5.17 -10.71 -5.77
N ILE A 19 4.96 -10.81 -7.09
CA ILE A 19 5.76 -10.08 -8.09
C ILE A 19 5.59 -8.57 -7.93
N LEU A 20 4.35 -8.10 -7.77
CA LEU A 20 4.07 -6.67 -7.55
C LEU A 20 4.69 -6.15 -6.26
N LEU A 21 4.68 -6.95 -5.19
CA LEU A 21 5.29 -6.59 -3.91
C LEU A 21 6.81 -6.43 -4.06
N LEU A 22 7.48 -7.42 -4.66
CA LEU A 22 8.91 -7.38 -4.91
C LEU A 22 9.30 -6.20 -5.81
N PHE A 23 8.55 -5.98 -6.88
CA PHE A 23 8.76 -4.86 -7.79
C PHE A 23 8.63 -3.52 -7.05
N SER A 24 7.60 -3.35 -6.22
CA SER A 24 7.37 -2.13 -5.44
C SER A 24 8.52 -1.87 -4.45
N GLY A 25 9.00 -2.93 -3.78
CA GLY A 25 10.15 -2.84 -2.87
C GLY A 25 11.45 -2.46 -3.59
N ALA A 26 11.73 -3.09 -4.73
CA ALA A 26 12.88 -2.76 -5.56
C ALA A 26 12.82 -1.30 -6.05
N LEU A 27 11.64 -0.85 -6.49
CA LEU A 27 11.42 0.53 -6.95
C LEU A 27 11.60 1.54 -5.80
N ALA A 28 11.13 1.23 -4.59
CA ALA A 28 11.37 2.05 -3.41
C ALA A 28 12.87 2.16 -3.08
N LEU A 29 13.62 1.05 -3.15
CA LEU A 29 15.08 1.07 -2.95
C LEU A 29 15.79 1.93 -3.99
N ILE A 30 15.42 1.80 -5.26
CA ILE A 30 16.01 2.60 -6.35
C ILE A 30 15.74 4.09 -6.11
N LEU A 31 14.49 4.47 -5.83
CA LEU A 31 14.14 5.86 -5.58
C LEU A 31 14.88 6.44 -4.38
N SER A 32 14.96 5.69 -3.28
CA SER A 32 15.64 6.11 -2.04
C SER A 32 17.17 6.25 -2.18
N ASN A 33 17.79 5.57 -3.14
CA ASN A 33 19.23 5.63 -3.39
C ASN A 33 19.61 6.45 -4.64
N SER A 34 18.66 7.17 -5.23
CA SER A 34 18.87 7.96 -6.45
C SER A 34 18.90 9.47 -6.16
N ASN A 35 19.17 10.29 -7.18
CA ASN A 35 19.06 11.76 -7.09
C ASN A 35 17.65 12.26 -6.73
N PHE A 36 16.63 11.40 -6.81
CA PHE A 36 15.26 11.71 -6.37
C PHE A 36 15.00 11.44 -4.89
N ALA A 37 16.00 10.92 -4.14
CA ALA A 37 15.84 10.54 -2.74
C ALA A 37 15.36 11.70 -1.86
N GLU A 38 15.88 12.91 -2.04
CA GLU A 38 15.45 14.08 -1.27
C GLU A 38 13.99 14.43 -1.55
N VAL A 39 13.58 14.46 -2.81
CA VAL A 39 12.20 14.75 -3.21
C VAL A 39 11.25 13.67 -2.70
N PHE A 40 11.64 12.40 -2.82
CA PHE A 40 10.86 11.27 -2.34
C PHE A 40 10.65 11.34 -0.82
N ASN A 41 11.73 11.57 -0.06
CA ASN A 41 11.65 11.71 1.39
C ASN A 41 10.84 12.94 1.80
N TYR A 42 11.00 14.07 1.10
CA TYR A 42 10.23 15.29 1.35
C TYR A 42 8.72 15.04 1.21
N ILE A 43 8.30 14.38 0.13
CA ILE A 43 6.90 14.03 -0.10
C ILE A 43 6.40 13.12 1.03
N LEU A 44 7.13 12.07 1.39
CA LEU A 44 6.71 11.13 2.45
C LEU A 44 6.57 11.81 3.82
N HIS A 45 7.41 12.79 4.12
CA HIS A 45 7.41 13.50 5.40
C HIS A 45 6.55 14.77 5.39
N LEU A 46 5.97 15.14 4.24
CA LEU A 46 5.07 16.29 4.14
C LEU A 46 3.90 16.08 5.11
N LYS A 47 3.70 17.05 6.00
CA LYS A 47 2.63 16.99 6.99
C LYS A 47 1.32 17.40 6.31
N LEU A 48 0.39 16.46 6.22
CA LEU A 48 -0.97 16.73 5.76
C LEU A 48 -1.87 16.92 6.96
N PHE A 49 -2.60 18.03 6.95
CA PHE A 49 -3.64 18.34 7.91
C PHE A 49 -5.00 18.13 7.24
N LEU A 50 -5.75 17.14 7.71
CA LEU A 50 -7.13 16.90 7.29
C LEU A 50 -8.03 16.96 8.53
N GLY A 51 -8.61 18.14 8.82
CA GLY A 51 -9.56 18.27 9.93
C GLY A 51 -9.71 19.69 10.48
N THR A 52 -10.48 19.84 11.55
CA THR A 52 -10.43 21.00 12.45
C THR A 52 -9.33 20.77 13.50
N ASN A 53 -8.85 21.82 14.18
CA ASN A 53 -7.65 21.88 15.06
C ASN A 53 -7.55 20.82 16.21
N LEU A 54 -7.58 19.53 15.89
CA LEU A 54 -7.36 18.43 16.80
C LEU A 54 -5.96 17.83 16.58
N PRO A 55 -5.21 17.53 17.65
CA PRO A 55 -3.85 17.02 17.57
C PRO A 55 -3.73 15.66 16.85
N LEU A 56 -4.82 14.90 16.69
CA LEU A 56 -4.81 13.59 16.03
C LEU A 56 -4.58 13.65 14.51
N PHE A 57 -4.81 14.81 13.87
CA PHE A 57 -4.72 14.94 12.41
C PHE A 57 -3.37 15.51 11.91
N TYR A 58 -2.38 15.61 12.80
CA TYR A 58 -1.03 16.05 12.46
C TYR A 58 -0.14 14.85 12.13
N LYS A 59 -0.27 14.30 10.92
CA LYS A 59 0.51 13.15 10.47
C LYS A 59 1.19 13.44 9.13
N SER A 60 2.34 12.82 8.90
CA SER A 60 2.99 12.85 7.59
C SER A 60 2.20 12.04 6.58
N ILE A 61 2.43 12.27 5.29
CA ILE A 61 1.88 11.46 4.19
C ILE A 61 2.17 9.97 4.42
N GLN A 62 3.40 9.63 4.81
CA GLN A 62 3.78 8.25 5.09
C GLN A 62 2.92 7.63 6.20
N HIS A 63 2.65 8.35 7.29
CA HIS A 63 1.79 7.83 8.36
C HIS A 63 0.35 7.64 7.89
N TRP A 64 -0.20 8.56 7.10
CA TRP A 64 -1.53 8.42 6.52
C TRP A 64 -1.65 7.21 5.59
N ILE A 65 -0.66 7.02 4.71
CA ILE A 65 -0.61 5.87 3.80
C ILE A 65 -0.54 4.57 4.61
N ASN A 66 0.35 4.51 5.61
CA ASN A 66 0.51 3.31 6.44
C ASN A 66 -0.78 2.99 7.20
N ASP A 67 -1.35 3.96 7.92
CA ASP A 67 -2.58 3.77 8.69
C ASP A 67 -3.74 3.35 7.76
N GLY A 68 -3.89 4.02 6.61
CA GLY A 68 -4.95 3.71 5.64
C GLY A 68 -4.82 2.34 4.98
N LEU A 69 -3.61 1.96 4.52
CA LEU A 69 -3.37 0.65 3.93
C LEU A 69 -3.50 -0.46 4.96
N MET A 70 -3.04 -0.25 6.19
CA MET A 70 -3.19 -1.22 7.28
C MET A 70 -4.66 -1.45 7.62
N VAL A 71 -5.51 -0.42 7.61
CA VAL A 71 -6.96 -0.58 7.83
C VAL A 71 -7.56 -1.55 6.80
N ILE A 72 -7.22 -1.39 5.52
CA ILE A 72 -7.72 -2.29 4.46
C ILE A 72 -7.17 -3.71 4.66
N PHE A 73 -5.88 -3.84 4.92
CA PHE A 73 -5.20 -5.12 5.12
C PHE A 73 -5.80 -5.92 6.29
N PHE A 74 -5.89 -5.30 7.47
CA PHE A 74 -6.45 -5.95 8.66
C PHE A 74 -7.94 -6.21 8.54
N PHE A 75 -8.69 -5.38 7.79
CA PHE A 75 -10.08 -5.65 7.50
C PHE A 75 -10.23 -6.94 6.67
N THR A 76 -9.49 -7.06 5.57
CA THR A 76 -9.52 -8.27 4.73
C THR A 76 -9.08 -9.51 5.50
N ILE A 77 -7.99 -9.44 6.26
CA ILE A 77 -7.54 -10.55 7.11
C ILE A 77 -8.56 -10.89 8.19
N GLY A 78 -9.18 -9.89 8.81
CA GLY A 78 -10.21 -10.11 9.82
C GLY A 78 -11.43 -10.83 9.24
N LEU A 79 -11.82 -10.52 8.00
CA LEU A 79 -12.88 -11.25 7.30
C LEU A 79 -12.46 -12.69 6.97
N GLU A 80 -11.21 -12.90 6.56
CA GLU A 80 -10.69 -14.23 6.25
C GLU A 80 -10.64 -15.12 7.50
N ILE A 81 -10.09 -14.61 8.61
CA ILE A 81 -10.07 -15.32 9.89
C ILE A 81 -11.50 -15.61 10.36
N LYS A 82 -12.43 -14.66 10.19
CA LYS A 82 -13.84 -14.90 10.52
C LYS A 82 -14.44 -16.01 9.64
N ARG A 83 -14.12 -16.04 8.35
CA ARG A 83 -14.55 -17.09 7.41
C ARG A 83 -14.03 -18.46 7.85
N GLU A 84 -12.73 -18.57 8.08
CA GLU A 84 -12.07 -19.79 8.58
C GLU A 84 -12.67 -20.27 9.91
N PHE A 85 -13.01 -19.36 10.82
CA PHE A 85 -13.60 -19.73 12.11
C PHE A 85 -15.03 -20.28 12.00
N LEU A 86 -15.82 -19.78 11.05
CA LEU A 86 -17.23 -20.17 10.87
C LEU A 86 -17.39 -21.39 9.98
N GLU A 87 -16.63 -21.44 8.89
CA GLU A 87 -16.75 -22.48 7.86
C GLU A 87 -15.70 -23.58 8.05
N GLY A 88 -14.61 -23.31 8.79
CA GLY A 88 -13.40 -24.11 8.74
C GLY A 88 -12.60 -23.84 7.45
N GLU A 89 -11.42 -24.42 7.35
CA GLU A 89 -10.86 -24.75 6.03
C GLU A 89 -11.62 -25.92 5.40
#